data_AF-A0A2H4KDE9-F1
#
_entry.id   AF-A0A2H4KDE9-F1
#
_cell.length_a   1.000
_cell.length_b   1.000
_cell.length_c   1.000
_cell.angle_alpha   90.00
_cell.angle_beta   90.00
_cell.angle_gamma   90.00
#
_symmetry.space_group_name_H-M   'P 1'
#
loop_
_entity.id
_entity.type
_entity.pdbx_description
1 polymer ?
#
loop_
_entity_poly.entity_id
_entity_poly.type
_entity_poly.pdbx_seq_one_letter_code
_entity_poly.pdbx_strand_id
1 'polypeptide(L)'
;VAAVPGMVGGMLLHLRSLRKFQQSGGWIKALLEEAENERMHLMTMVELVKPKWYERLLVLTVQGVFFNAFFVIYVLSPKLAHRIVGYLEEEAVHSYTEFLKDIESGAIENVPAPAIAIDYWRLPKDSTLKDVITVIRADEAHHRDVNHFASDIHFQGKELRDAPAPVGYH
;
A
#
# COMPACT_ATOMS: atom_id res chain seq x y z
N VAL A 1 7.37 -1.16 5.07
CA VAL A 1 7.75 -1.98 3.89
C VAL A 1 6.75 -1.76 2.78
N ALA A 2 5.45 -1.95 3.02
CA ALA A 2 4.37 -1.78 2.04
C ALA A 2 4.25 -0.37 1.42
N ALA A 3 4.62 0.71 2.13
CA ALA A 3 4.68 2.05 1.53
C ALA A 3 5.84 2.29 0.53
N VAL A 4 6.80 1.38 0.41
CA VAL A 4 8.01 1.58 -0.42
C VAL A 4 7.75 1.34 -1.91
N PRO A 5 7.07 0.25 -2.33
CA PRO A 5 6.81 -0.05 -3.73
C PRO A 5 6.12 1.07 -4.52
N GLY A 6 4.99 1.58 -4.03
CA GLY A 6 4.26 2.68 -4.67
C GLY A 6 5.14 3.93 -4.83
N MET A 7 5.95 4.25 -3.82
CA MET A 7 6.89 5.40 -3.87
C MET A 7 7.97 5.20 -4.94
N VAL A 8 8.59 4.02 -4.99
CA VAL A 8 9.62 3.69 -5.99
C VAL A 8 9.04 3.71 -7.40
N GLY A 9 7.90 3.05 -7.61
CA GLY A 9 7.23 2.97 -8.91
C GLY A 9 6.77 4.35 -9.39
N GLY A 10 6.09 5.10 -8.52
CA GLY A 10 5.63 6.47 -8.78
C GLY A 10 6.80 7.41 -9.13
N MET A 11 7.89 7.38 -8.36
CA MET A 11 9.11 8.16 -8.63
C MET A 11 9.74 7.79 -9.97
N LEU A 12 9.92 6.50 -10.26
CA LEU A 12 10.56 6.05 -11.50
C LEU A 12 9.71 6.41 -12.74
N LEU A 13 8.39 6.24 -12.65
CA LEU A 13 7.46 6.65 -13.70
C LEU A 13 7.45 8.18 -13.87
N HIS A 14 7.49 8.94 -12.78
CA HIS A 14 7.56 10.40 -12.81
C HIS A 14 8.82 10.89 -13.54
N LEU A 15 10.00 10.38 -13.17
CA LEU A 15 11.25 10.74 -13.82
C LEU A 15 11.29 10.30 -15.30
N ARG A 16 10.72 9.13 -15.62
CA ARG A 16 10.58 8.67 -17.01
C ARG A 16 9.66 9.57 -17.83
N SER A 17 8.52 9.97 -17.27
CA SER A 17 7.56 10.90 -17.87
C SER A 17 8.23 12.23 -18.22
N LEU A 18 8.99 12.81 -17.29
CA LEU A 18 9.73 14.05 -17.52
C LEU A 18 10.78 13.91 -18.65
N ARG A 19 11.61 12.86 -18.60
CA ARG A 19 12.69 12.67 -19.60
C ARG A 19 12.17 12.33 -21.00
N LYS A 20 10.99 11.72 -21.11
CA LYS A 20 10.39 11.34 -22.40
C LYS A 20 9.30 12.30 -22.87
N PHE A 21 8.90 13.28 -22.06
CA PHE A 21 7.75 14.16 -22.32
C PHE A 21 6.47 13.38 -22.66
N GLN A 22 6.11 12.39 -21.83
CA GLN A 22 4.99 11.48 -22.07
C GLN A 22 4.04 11.43 -20.87
N GLN A 23 2.72 11.40 -21.11
CA GLN A 23 1.74 11.17 -20.05
C GLN A 23 1.89 9.78 -19.41
N SER A 24 1.46 9.65 -18.17
CA SER A 24 1.54 8.40 -17.38
C SER A 24 0.20 7.67 -17.22
N GLY A 25 -0.90 8.15 -17.84
CA GLY A 25 -2.21 7.52 -17.72
C GLY A 25 -2.77 7.48 -16.29
N GLY A 26 -2.35 8.40 -15.41
CA GLY A 26 -2.77 8.45 -14.00
C GLY A 26 -1.93 7.58 -13.05
N TRP A 27 -1.04 6.73 -13.57
CA TRP A 27 -0.30 5.76 -12.76
C TRP A 27 0.66 6.38 -11.73
N ILE A 28 1.23 7.56 -12.01
CA ILE A 28 2.06 8.26 -11.01
C ILE A 28 1.21 8.61 -9.78
N LYS A 29 -0.01 9.10 -10.00
CA LYS A 29 -0.92 9.48 -8.92
C LYS A 29 -1.33 8.24 -8.12
N ALA A 30 -1.79 7.20 -8.81
CA ALA A 30 -2.21 5.95 -8.17
C ALA A 30 -1.13 5.35 -7.25
N LEU A 31 0.12 5.26 -7.73
CA LEU A 31 1.20 4.65 -6.95
C LEU A 31 1.67 5.52 -5.78
N LEU A 32 1.61 6.85 -5.91
CA LEU A 32 1.94 7.75 -4.80
C LEU A 32 0.81 7.81 -3.76
N GLU A 33 -0.46 7.66 -4.19
CA GLU A 33 -1.61 7.52 -3.30
C GLU A 33 -1.56 6.20 -2.53
N GLU A 34 -1.22 5.08 -3.18
CA GLU A 34 -0.94 3.79 -2.52
C GLU A 34 0.16 3.95 -1.45
N ALA A 35 1.30 4.55 -1.81
CA ALA A 35 2.40 4.76 -0.86
C ALA A 35 2.01 5.60 0.37
N GLU A 36 1.15 6.61 0.16
CA GLU A 36 0.62 7.44 1.24
C GLU A 36 -0.41 6.68 2.08
N ASN A 37 -1.29 5.89 1.45
CA ASN A 37 -2.29 5.07 2.13
C ASN A 37 -1.62 4.05 3.07
N GLU A 38 -0.63 3.32 2.57
CA GLU A 38 0.21 2.40 3.34
C GLU A 38 0.94 3.09 4.51
N ARG A 39 1.40 4.33 4.30
CA ARG A 39 1.98 5.14 5.37
C ARG A 39 0.93 5.46 6.44
N MET A 40 -0.31 5.72 6.05
CA MET A 40 -1.41 6.02 6.96
C MET A 40 -1.87 4.79 7.76
N HIS A 41 -1.76 3.58 7.21
CA HIS A 41 -1.92 2.34 7.98
C HIS A 41 -0.92 2.29 9.14
N LEU A 42 0.38 2.49 8.85
CA LEU A 42 1.42 2.51 9.86
C LEU A 42 1.18 3.58 10.93
N MET A 43 0.86 4.81 10.52
CA MET A 43 0.62 5.91 11.46
C MET A 43 -0.57 5.64 12.38
N THR A 44 -1.60 4.97 11.86
CA THR A 44 -2.75 4.52 12.65
C THR A 44 -2.35 3.47 13.68
N MET A 45 -1.56 2.47 13.29
CA MET A 45 -1.12 1.41 14.22
C MET A 45 -0.17 1.93 15.30
N VAL A 46 0.66 2.95 15.01
CA VAL A 46 1.56 3.57 15.98
C VAL A 46 0.82 4.36 17.08
N GLU A 47 -0.43 4.75 16.85
CA GLU A 47 -1.28 5.30 17.90
C GLU A 47 -1.75 4.24 18.90
N LEU A 48 -1.87 2.98 18.47
CA LEU A 48 -2.26 1.85 19.31
C LEU A 48 -1.06 1.20 20.00
N VAL A 49 0.06 1.05 19.27
CA VAL A 49 1.26 0.35 19.76
C VAL A 49 2.48 1.25 19.56
N LYS A 50 3.06 1.74 20.67
CA LYS A 50 4.23 2.62 20.63
C LYS A 50 5.51 1.79 20.40
N PRO A 51 6.22 2.01 19.27
CA PRO A 51 7.38 1.20 18.94
C PRO A 51 8.59 1.54 19.82
N LYS A 52 9.29 0.50 20.27
CA LYS A 52 10.54 0.59 21.04
C LYS A 52 11.71 0.96 20.13
N TRP A 53 12.83 1.36 20.73
CA TRP A 53 14.00 1.81 19.98
C TRP A 53 14.59 0.74 19.04
N TYR A 54 14.55 -0.53 19.45
CA TYR A 54 15.06 -1.63 18.62
C TYR A 54 14.15 -1.97 17.44
N GLU A 55 12.82 -1.80 17.58
CA GLU A 55 11.86 -1.93 16.48
C GLU A 55 12.08 -0.81 15.45
N ARG A 56 12.36 0.42 15.91
CA ARG A 56 12.72 1.53 15.02
C ARG A 56 14.02 1.26 14.25
N LEU A 57 15.04 0.70 14.92
CA LEU A 57 16.28 0.30 14.26
C LEU A 57 16.05 -0.82 13.24
N LEU A 58 15.19 -1.78 13.56
CA LEU A 58 14.79 -2.84 12.64
C LEU A 58 14.10 -2.26 11.40
N VAL A 59 13.14 -1.35 11.58
CA VAL A 59 12.46 -0.66 10.47
C VAL A 59 13.46 0.08 9.59
N LEU A 60 14.39 0.84 10.17
CA LEU A 60 15.42 1.55 9.42
C LEU A 60 16.27 0.60 8.56
N THR A 61 16.70 -0.51 9.16
CA THR A 61 17.54 -1.51 8.49
C THR A 61 16.79 -2.20 7.35
N VAL A 62 15.57 -2.70 7.63
CA VAL A 62 14.73 -3.38 6.63
C VAL A 62 14.35 -2.43 5.51
N GLN A 63 14.01 -1.18 5.82
CA GLN A 63 13.70 -0.17 4.81
C GLN A 63 14.92 0.11 3.91
N GLY A 64 16.12 0.24 4.49
CA GLY A 64 17.34 0.45 3.72
C GLY A 64 17.63 -0.69 2.73
N VAL A 65 17.49 -1.94 3.17
CA VAL A 65 17.68 -3.11 2.29
C VAL A 65 16.57 -3.22 1.25
N PHE A 66 15.32 -3.17 1.69
CA PHE A 66 14.15 -3.41 0.85
C PHE A 66 13.99 -2.32 -0.23
N PHE A 67 14.21 -1.05 0.10
CA PHE A 67 14.18 0.05 -0.88
C PHE A 67 15.16 -0.20 -2.02
N ASN A 68 16.42 -0.51 -1.71
CA ASN A 68 17.44 -0.72 -2.74
C ASN A 68 17.15 -1.96 -3.59
N ALA A 69 16.76 -3.08 -2.95
CA ALA A 69 16.39 -4.30 -3.65
C ALA A 69 15.18 -4.08 -4.59
N PHE A 70 14.11 -3.47 -4.08
CA PHE A 70 12.90 -3.21 -4.84
C PHE A 70 13.14 -2.21 -5.97
N PHE A 71 13.95 -1.17 -5.75
CA PHE A 71 14.38 -0.24 -6.80
C PHE A 71 15.06 -0.97 -7.97
N VAL A 72 16.01 -1.85 -7.68
CA VAL A 72 16.69 -2.65 -8.71
C VAL A 72 15.68 -3.56 -9.44
N ILE A 73 14.79 -4.24 -8.71
CA ILE A 73 13.75 -5.08 -9.31
C ILE A 73 12.85 -4.26 -10.24
N TYR A 74 12.40 -3.07 -9.83
CA TYR A 74 11.52 -2.23 -10.63
C TYR A 74 12.21 -1.73 -11.91
N VAL A 75 13.49 -1.34 -11.81
CA VAL A 75 14.28 -0.93 -12.99
C VAL A 75 14.46 -2.08 -13.99
N LEU A 76 14.70 -3.29 -13.50
CA LEU A 76 14.91 -4.48 -14.34
C LEU A 76 13.59 -5.03 -14.92
N SER A 77 12.53 -5.04 -14.12
CA SER A 77 11.23 -5.63 -14.48
C SER A 77 10.09 -5.02 -13.66
N PRO A 78 9.46 -3.94 -14.16
CA PRO A 78 8.24 -3.39 -13.57
C PRO A 78 7.12 -4.44 -13.45
N LYS A 79 7.03 -5.35 -14.43
CA LYS A 79 6.10 -6.50 -14.40
C LYS A 79 6.25 -7.34 -13.14
N LEU A 80 7.49 -7.71 -12.82
CA LEU A 80 7.80 -8.52 -11.64
C LEU A 80 7.57 -7.72 -10.37
N ALA A 81 8.00 -6.46 -10.33
CA ALA A 81 7.79 -5.58 -9.18
C ALA A 81 6.30 -5.48 -8.81
N HIS A 82 5.44 -5.15 -9.77
CA HIS A 82 4.00 -5.07 -9.57
C HIS A 82 3.39 -6.44 -9.19
N ARG A 83 3.88 -7.55 -9.76
CA ARG A 83 3.37 -8.88 -9.37
C ARG A 83 3.73 -9.24 -7.92
N ILE A 84 4.95 -8.88 -7.48
CA ILE A 84 5.38 -9.10 -6.10
C ILE A 84 4.47 -8.34 -5.15
N VAL A 85 4.17 -7.06 -5.44
CA VAL A 85 3.26 -6.25 -4.62
C VAL A 85 1.87 -6.89 -4.59
N GLY A 86 1.30 -7.25 -5.74
CA GLY A 86 -0.01 -7.92 -5.78
C GLY A 86 -0.11 -9.13 -4.85
N TYR A 87 0.92 -10.00 -4.82
CA TYR A 87 0.93 -11.13 -3.89
C TYR A 87 1.19 -10.73 -2.43
N LEU A 88 1.94 -9.66 -2.15
CA LEU A 88 2.06 -9.13 -0.79
C LEU A 88 0.68 -8.66 -0.29
N GLU A 89 -0.11 -8.04 -1.16
CA GLU A 89 -1.44 -7.56 -0.80
C GLU A 89 -2.48 -8.69 -0.70
N GLU A 90 -2.33 -9.78 -1.46
CA GLU A 90 -3.11 -11.01 -1.22
C GLU A 90 -2.92 -11.52 0.22
N GLU A 91 -1.66 -11.57 0.68
CA GLU A 91 -1.31 -11.96 2.05
C GLU A 91 -1.75 -10.92 3.09
N ALA A 92 -1.74 -9.63 2.75
CA ALA A 92 -2.25 -8.56 3.61
C ALA A 92 -3.77 -8.70 3.82
N VAL A 93 -4.53 -8.90 2.74
CA VAL A 93 -5.99 -9.15 2.81
C VAL A 93 -6.30 -10.38 3.67
N HIS A 94 -5.52 -11.46 3.51
CA HIS A 94 -5.65 -12.65 4.35
C HIS A 94 -5.38 -12.31 5.82
N SER A 95 -4.26 -11.64 6.12
CA SER A 95 -3.83 -11.29 7.48
C SER A 95 -4.86 -10.40 8.20
N TYR A 96 -5.40 -9.37 7.54
CA TYR A 96 -6.44 -8.53 8.14
C TYR A 96 -7.78 -9.26 8.29
N THR A 97 -8.05 -10.28 7.46
CA THR A 97 -9.22 -11.13 7.66
C THR A 97 -9.08 -11.98 8.92
N GLU A 98 -7.90 -12.53 9.20
CA GLU A 98 -7.63 -13.22 10.47
C GLU A 98 -7.68 -12.23 11.66
N PHE A 99 -7.12 -11.03 11.51
CA PHE A 99 -7.21 -9.98 12.53
C PHE A 99 -8.68 -9.67 12.90
N LEU A 100 -9.57 -9.54 11.92
CA LEU A 100 -10.99 -9.31 12.18
C LEU A 100 -11.63 -10.48 12.95
N LYS A 101 -11.27 -11.73 12.64
CA LYS A 101 -11.76 -12.90 13.39
C LYS A 101 -11.25 -12.89 14.83
N ASP A 102 -10.02 -12.46 15.06
CA ASP A 102 -9.45 -12.33 16.41
C ASP A 102 -10.18 -11.24 17.22
N ILE A 103 -10.59 -10.14 16.58
CA ILE A 103 -11.45 -9.13 17.23
C ILE A 103 -12.84 -9.73 17.54
N GLU A 104 -13.46 -10.42 16.58
CA GLU A 104 -14.81 -10.96 16.73
C GLU A 104 -14.91 -12.08 17.77
N SER A 105 -13.85 -12.87 17.92
CA SER A 105 -13.73 -13.91 18.95
C SER A 105 -13.37 -13.36 20.33
N GLY A 106 -12.98 -12.09 20.42
CA GLY A 106 -12.53 -11.44 21.65
C GLY A 106 -11.08 -11.73 22.03
N ALA A 107 -10.30 -12.36 21.14
CA ALA A 107 -8.85 -12.54 21.32
C ALA A 107 -8.10 -11.20 21.26
N ILE A 108 -8.62 -10.24 20.49
CA ILE A 108 -8.15 -8.85 20.45
C ILE A 108 -9.28 -7.93 20.91
N GLU A 109 -8.97 -7.02 21.83
CA GLU A 109 -9.94 -6.04 22.34
C GLU A 109 -10.34 -5.03 21.25
N ASN A 110 -11.65 -4.83 21.05
CA ASN A 110 -12.17 -3.86 20.09
C ASN A 110 -12.21 -2.44 20.68
N VAL A 111 -11.06 -1.79 20.74
CA VAL A 111 -10.91 -0.43 21.29
C VAL A 111 -11.49 0.65 20.36
N PRO A 112 -11.74 1.88 20.85
CA PRO A 112 -12.11 3.01 19.99
C PRO A 112 -11.06 3.31 18.92
N ALA A 113 -11.51 3.71 17.72
CA ALA A 113 -10.63 4.04 16.61
C ALA A 113 -9.75 5.27 16.93
N PRO A 114 -8.46 5.26 16.55
CA PRO A 114 -7.60 6.45 16.65
C PRO A 114 -8.14 7.62 15.84
N ALA A 115 -8.01 8.84 16.35
CA ALA A 115 -8.50 10.06 15.67
C ALA A 115 -7.93 10.22 14.25
N ILE A 116 -6.65 9.86 14.05
CA ILE A 116 -6.00 9.88 12.74
C ILE A 116 -6.72 8.99 11.71
N ALA A 117 -7.25 7.84 12.15
CA ALA A 117 -7.99 6.93 11.29
C ALA A 117 -9.38 7.49 10.95
N ILE A 118 -10.07 8.02 11.97
CA ILE A 118 -11.37 8.67 11.79
C ILE A 118 -11.25 9.81 10.77
N ASP A 119 -10.25 10.65 10.89
CA ASP A 119 -10.06 11.80 9.99
C ASP A 119 -9.67 11.37 8.57
N TYR A 120 -8.77 10.39 8.44
CA TYR A 120 -8.26 9.94 7.14
C TYR A 120 -9.31 9.17 6.33
N TRP A 121 -9.93 8.13 6.93
CA TRP A 121 -10.98 7.33 6.28
C TRP A 121 -12.39 7.92 6.44
N ARG A 122 -12.52 9.09 7.07
CA ARG A 122 -13.80 9.78 7.32
C ARG A 122 -14.83 8.90 8.03
N LEU A 123 -14.37 8.12 9.00
CA LEU A 123 -15.22 7.19 9.75
C LEU A 123 -16.18 7.94 10.70
N PRO A 124 -17.29 7.33 11.12
CA PRO A 124 -18.10 7.82 12.24
C PRO A 124 -17.26 8.02 13.52
N LYS A 125 -17.62 9.00 14.35
CA LYS A 125 -16.84 9.36 15.55
C LYS A 125 -16.79 8.26 16.62
N ASP A 126 -17.76 7.35 16.60
CA ASP A 126 -17.90 6.20 17.49
C ASP A 126 -17.32 4.91 16.88
N SER A 127 -16.57 5.02 15.79
CA SER A 127 -15.92 3.86 15.15
C SER A 127 -14.92 3.18 16.06
N THR A 128 -14.73 1.89 15.82
CA THR A 128 -13.89 0.99 16.60
C THR A 128 -12.70 0.48 15.79
N LEU A 129 -11.78 -0.22 16.43
CA LEU A 129 -10.65 -0.89 15.78
C LEU A 129 -11.14 -1.82 14.66
N LYS A 130 -12.26 -2.53 14.86
CA LYS A 130 -12.87 -3.37 13.82
C LYS A 130 -13.17 -2.59 12.55
N ASP A 131 -13.72 -1.38 12.66
CA ASP A 131 -14.08 -0.55 11.52
C ASP A 131 -12.83 -0.07 10.78
N VAL A 132 -11.78 0.30 11.52
CA VAL A 132 -10.47 0.67 10.98
C VAL A 132 -9.83 -0.49 10.21
N ILE A 133 -9.78 -1.70 10.80
CA ILE A 133 -9.22 -2.87 10.11
C ILE A 133 -10.05 -3.24 8.88
N THR A 134 -11.37 -3.02 8.91
CA THR A 134 -12.24 -3.28 7.76
C THR A 134 -11.88 -2.38 6.57
N VAL A 135 -11.67 -1.09 6.79
CA VAL A 135 -11.29 -0.16 5.71
C VAL A 135 -9.84 -0.36 5.26
N ILE A 136 -8.91 -0.66 6.17
CA ILE A 136 -7.53 -1.03 5.81
C ILE A 136 -7.52 -2.26 4.90
N ARG A 137 -8.26 -3.32 5.25
CA ARG A 137 -8.36 -4.51 4.40
C ARG A 137 -8.94 -4.20 3.01
N ALA A 138 -9.85 -3.22 2.92
CA ALA A 138 -10.41 -2.79 1.65
C ALA A 138 -9.37 -2.05 0.80
N ASP A 139 -8.52 -1.23 1.44
CA ASP A 139 -7.36 -0.60 0.79
C ASP A 139 -6.42 -1.66 0.22
N GLU A 140 -6.08 -2.71 0.99
CA GLU A 140 -5.19 -3.78 0.50
C GLU A 140 -5.79 -4.56 -0.67
N ALA A 141 -7.10 -4.81 -0.64
CA ALA A 141 -7.78 -5.46 -1.76
C ALA A 141 -7.72 -4.58 -3.02
N HIS A 142 -7.79 -3.26 -2.87
CA HIS A 142 -7.60 -2.33 -3.97
C HIS A 142 -6.16 -2.34 -4.48
N HIS A 143 -5.17 -2.22 -3.58
CA HIS A 143 -3.74 -2.26 -3.92
C HIS A 143 -3.37 -3.57 -4.65
N ARG A 144 -3.91 -4.70 -4.19
CA ARG A 144 -3.81 -6.01 -4.85
C ARG A 144 -4.25 -5.92 -6.30
N ASP A 145 -5.51 -5.53 -6.52
CA ASP A 145 -6.12 -5.54 -7.86
C ASP A 145 -5.40 -4.57 -8.80
N VAL A 146 -5.01 -3.38 -8.31
CA VAL A 146 -4.24 -2.39 -9.07
C VAL A 146 -2.88 -2.92 -9.49
N ASN A 147 -2.14 -3.57 -8.58
CA ASN A 147 -0.80 -4.09 -8.87
C ASN A 147 -0.83 -5.33 -9.76
N HIS A 148 -1.81 -6.22 -9.61
CA HIS A 148 -2.01 -7.32 -10.57
C HIS A 148 -2.35 -6.77 -11.96
N PHE A 149 -3.22 -5.77 -12.05
CA PHE A 149 -3.57 -5.13 -13.32
C PHE A 149 -2.36 -4.47 -13.99
N ALA A 150 -1.54 -3.73 -13.22
CA ALA A 150 -0.30 -3.12 -13.71
C ALA A 150 0.67 -4.18 -14.27
N SER A 151 0.80 -5.31 -13.56
CA SER A 151 1.61 -6.44 -14.00
C SER A 151 1.09 -7.05 -15.30
N ASP A 152 -0.22 -7.21 -15.44
CA ASP A 152 -0.85 -7.79 -16.63
C ASP A 152 -0.69 -6.90 -17.87
N ILE A 153 -0.77 -5.58 -17.73
CA ILE A 153 -0.46 -4.63 -18.81
C ILE A 153 0.95 -4.89 -19.33
N HIS A 154 1.94 -4.97 -18.44
CA HIS A 154 3.32 -5.27 -18.83
C HIS A 154 3.48 -6.68 -19.42
N PHE A 155 2.76 -7.67 -18.91
CA PHE A 155 2.77 -9.03 -19.44
C PHE A 155 2.26 -9.09 -20.90
N GLN A 156 1.26 -8.28 -21.23
CA GLN A 156 0.73 -8.14 -22.60
C GLN A 156 1.64 -7.34 -23.54
N GLY A 157 2.81 -6.88 -23.07
CA GLY A 157 3.73 -6.05 -23.86
C GLY A 157 3.28 -4.60 -24.06
N LYS A 158 2.28 -4.15 -23.29
CA LYS A 158 1.79 -2.77 -23.29
C LYS A 158 2.52 -1.93 -22.25
N GLU A 159 2.43 -0.61 -22.40
CA GLU A 159 2.87 0.33 -21.38
C GLU A 159 1.70 0.77 -20.51
N LEU A 160 1.98 1.16 -19.25
CA LEU A 160 0.95 1.61 -18.30
C LEU A 160 0.10 2.78 -18.85
N ARG A 161 0.66 3.65 -19.69
CA ARG A 161 -0.10 4.74 -20.30
C ARG A 161 -1.16 4.29 -21.32
N ASP A 162 -1.08 3.06 -21.81
CA ASP A 162 -2.01 2.50 -22.79
C ASP A 162 -3.31 1.99 -22.12
N ALA A 163 -3.30 1.86 -20.79
CA ALA A 163 -4.46 1.48 -19.98
C ALA A 163 -4.48 2.34 -18.71
N PRO A 164 -5.41 3.31 -18.59
CA PRO A 164 -5.39 4.26 -17.49
C PRO A 164 -5.48 3.55 -16.13
N ALA A 165 -4.77 4.09 -15.15
CA ALA A 165 -4.85 3.62 -13.78
C ALA A 165 -6.30 3.75 -13.28
N PRO A 166 -6.81 2.79 -12.50
CA PRO A 166 -8.15 2.83 -11.93
C PRO A 166 -8.22 3.82 -10.75
N VAL A 167 -7.98 5.10 -11.02
CA VAL A 167 -8.01 6.19 -10.03
C VAL A 167 -9.46 6.58 -9.72
N GLY A 168 -9.75 6.91 -8.45
CA GLY A 168 -11.05 7.45 -8.03
C GLY A 168 -11.96 6.49 -7.27
N TYR A 169 -11.42 5.38 -6.77
CA TYR A 169 -12.07 4.53 -5.77
C TYR A 169 -11.85 5.12 -4.38
N HIS A 170 -12.60 6.17 -4.01
CA HIS A 170 -12.67 6.70 -2.65
C HIS A 170 -14.12 6.99 -2.28
#